data_AF-A0A1I7FAF0-F1
#
_entry.id   AF-A0A1I7FAF0-F1
#
_cell.length_a   1.000
_cell.length_b   1.000
_cell.length_c   1.000
_cell.angle_alpha   90.00
_cell.angle_beta   90.00
_cell.angle_gamma   90.00
#
_symmetry.space_group_name_H-M   'P 1'
#
loop_
_entity.id
_entity.type
_entity.pdbx_description
1 polymer ?
#
loop_
_entity_poly.entity_id
_entity_poly.type
_entity_poly.pdbx_seq_one_letter_code
_entity_poly.pdbx_strand_id
1 'polypeptide(L)'
;MHKLKELENNLLNCMFEANFMDKNILVKQAEKSVITTLYEEGIITIKFSNLQGDKYPHSVRVPVEMRAFQKEYAPIVFMLHVIEGYLDELEIFSADGSTINADNISLDKLEYVIDPEVSFGN
;
A
#
# COMPACT_ATOMS: atom_id res chain seq x y z
N MET A 1 8.12 -22.21 -0.12
CA MET A 1 6.85 -21.43 -0.05
C MET A 1 6.78 -20.87 1.38
N HIS A 2 6.75 -19.60 1.73
CA HIS A 2 6.79 -18.31 1.03
C HIS A 2 6.96 -17.23 2.13
N LYS A 3 8.19 -16.84 2.54
CA LYS A 3 8.36 -15.70 3.48
C LYS A 3 7.88 -14.39 2.83
N LEU A 4 8.11 -14.25 1.53
CA LEU A 4 7.71 -13.07 0.75
C LEU A 4 6.18 -12.87 0.70
N LYS A 5 5.37 -13.94 0.57
CA LYS A 5 3.90 -13.78 0.63
C LYS A 5 3.39 -13.37 2.00
N GLU A 6 4.10 -13.74 3.06
CA GLU A 6 3.69 -13.36 4.42
C GLU A 6 3.91 -11.86 4.65
N LEU A 7 5.05 -11.31 4.20
CA LEU A 7 5.31 -9.87 4.25
C LEU A 7 4.31 -9.08 3.39
N GLU A 8 4.12 -9.47 2.13
CA GLU A 8 3.15 -8.82 1.22
C GLU A 8 1.75 -8.79 1.85
N ASN A 9 1.27 -9.93 2.36
CA ASN A 9 -0.04 -10.01 2.99
C ASN A 9 -0.12 -9.17 4.26
N ASN A 10 0.91 -9.15 5.10
CA ASN A 10 0.92 -8.34 6.32
C ASN A 10 0.87 -6.84 5.99
N LEU A 11 1.67 -6.39 5.02
CA LEU A 11 1.64 -5.00 4.56
C LEU A 11 0.29 -4.61 3.99
N LEU A 12 -0.30 -5.45 3.14
CA LEU A 12 -1.62 -5.19 2.57
C LEU A 12 -2.72 -5.19 3.63
N ASN A 13 -2.67 -6.10 4.59
CA ASN A 13 -3.60 -6.11 5.72
C ASN A 13 -3.52 -4.80 6.49
N CYS A 14 -2.31 -4.34 6.85
CA CYS A 14 -2.12 -3.04 7.51
C CYS A 14 -2.63 -1.88 6.65
N MET A 15 -2.34 -1.87 5.33
CA MET A 15 -2.88 -0.85 4.43
C MET A 15 -4.40 -0.81 4.44
N PHE A 16 -5.06 -1.96 4.44
CA PHE A 16 -6.51 -2.08 4.43
C PHE A 16 -7.17 -1.99 5.81
N GLU A 17 -6.42 -1.77 6.89
CA GLU A 17 -7.02 -1.36 8.18
C GLU A 17 -7.56 0.08 8.10
N ALA A 18 -6.94 0.92 7.27
CA ALA A 18 -7.37 2.30 7.03
C ALA A 18 -8.83 2.36 6.58
N ASN A 19 -9.60 3.32 7.09
CA ASN A 19 -11.02 3.45 6.77
C ASN A 19 -11.26 4.53 5.71
N PHE A 20 -11.47 4.12 4.46
CA PHE A 20 -11.79 4.99 3.32
C PHE A 20 -12.94 4.41 2.48
N MET A 21 -13.63 5.27 1.73
CA MET A 21 -14.81 4.90 0.96
C MET A 21 -14.54 3.78 -0.03
N ASP A 22 -15.49 2.85 -0.16
CA ASP A 22 -15.48 1.73 -1.11
C ASP A 22 -14.21 0.85 -1.11
N LYS A 23 -13.42 0.88 -0.02
CA LYS A 23 -12.20 0.08 0.18
C LYS A 23 -12.37 -1.40 -0.18
N ASN A 24 -13.54 -1.98 0.10
CA ASN A 24 -13.83 -3.38 -0.15
C ASN A 24 -13.72 -3.77 -1.64
N ILE A 25 -13.83 -2.81 -2.57
CA ILE A 25 -13.58 -3.04 -4.00
C ILE A 25 -12.09 -3.31 -4.23
N LEU A 26 -11.22 -2.46 -3.68
CA LEU A 26 -9.76 -2.61 -3.80
C LEU A 26 -9.26 -3.87 -3.07
N VAL A 27 -9.83 -4.20 -1.91
CA VAL A 27 -9.51 -5.46 -1.19
C VAL A 27 -9.78 -6.67 -2.09
N LYS A 28 -10.96 -6.75 -2.72
CA LYS A 28 -11.31 -7.84 -3.64
C LYS A 28 -10.42 -7.90 -4.88
N GLN A 29 -9.99 -6.75 -5.38
CA GLN A 29 -9.03 -6.68 -6.48
C GLN A 29 -7.68 -7.28 -6.06
N ALA A 30 -7.16 -6.91 -4.88
CA ALA A 30 -5.91 -7.44 -4.33
C ALA A 30 -5.97 -8.96 -4.12
N GLU A 31 -7.05 -9.47 -3.51
CA GLU A 31 -7.26 -10.91 -3.25
C GLU A 31 -7.21 -11.79 -4.51
N LYS A 32 -7.60 -11.24 -5.67
CA LYS A 32 -7.67 -11.95 -6.95
C LYS A 32 -6.48 -11.67 -7.86
N SER A 33 -5.63 -10.73 -7.48
CA SER A 33 -4.50 -10.31 -8.30
C SER A 33 -3.35 -11.33 -8.29
N VAL A 34 -2.50 -11.22 -9.30
CA VAL A 34 -1.15 -11.78 -9.27
C VAL A 34 -0.20 -10.68 -8.79
N ILE A 35 0.48 -10.95 -7.68
CA ILE A 35 1.42 -10.02 -7.06
C ILE A 35 2.85 -10.31 -7.51
N THR A 36 3.59 -9.25 -7.87
CA THR A 36 5.04 -9.29 -8.10
C THR A 36 5.72 -8.21 -7.28
N THR A 37 6.77 -8.56 -6.54
CA THR A 37 7.55 -7.60 -5.76
C THR A 37 8.85 -7.28 -6.48
N LEU A 38 9.12 -5.99 -6.66
CA LEU A 38 10.30 -5.42 -7.30
C LEU A 38 11.11 -4.65 -6.25
N TYR A 39 12.43 -4.78 -6.32
CA TYR A 39 13.37 -4.11 -5.44
C TYR A 39 14.27 -3.23 -6.30
N GLU A 40 14.10 -1.92 -6.19
CA GLU A 40 14.89 -0.91 -6.88
C GLU A 40 15.64 -0.06 -5.83
N GLU A 41 16.61 0.76 -6.24
CA GLU A 41 17.46 1.49 -5.30
C GLU A 41 16.64 2.41 -4.38
N GLY A 42 16.41 1.95 -3.14
CA GLY A 42 15.66 2.67 -2.10
C GLY A 42 14.14 2.58 -2.19
N ILE A 43 13.59 1.84 -3.17
CA ILE A 43 12.15 1.67 -3.37
C ILE A 43 11.82 0.19 -3.47
N ILE A 44 10.75 -0.23 -2.78
CA ILE A 44 10.12 -1.54 -2.97
C ILE A 44 8.76 -1.30 -3.59
N THR A 45 8.48 -2.03 -4.66
CA THR A 45 7.20 -1.93 -5.37
C THR A 45 6.52 -3.28 -5.38
N ILE A 46 5.31 -3.35 -4.81
CA ILE A 46 4.43 -4.52 -4.92
C ILE A 46 3.45 -4.23 -6.06
N LYS A 47 3.69 -4.80 -7.24
CA LYS A 47 2.84 -4.66 -8.42
C LYS A 47 1.69 -5.64 -8.40
N PHE A 48 0.49 -5.15 -8.71
CA PHE A 48 -0.70 -5.96 -8.91
C PHE A 48 -0.96 -6.15 -10.41
N SER A 49 -1.25 -7.38 -10.81
CA SER A 49 -1.53 -7.74 -12.20
C SER A 49 -2.69 -8.72 -12.29
N ASN A 50 -3.25 -8.90 -13.49
CA ASN A 50 -4.41 -9.77 -13.74
C ASN A 50 -5.60 -9.46 -12.82
N LEU A 51 -5.88 -8.18 -12.62
CA LEU A 51 -6.92 -7.70 -11.72
C LEU A 51 -8.30 -8.10 -12.22
N GLN A 52 -9.14 -8.52 -11.29
CA GLN A 52 -10.53 -8.89 -11.55
C GLN A 52 -11.45 -8.17 -10.56
N GLY A 53 -12.67 -7.88 -10.99
CA GLY A 53 -13.69 -7.25 -10.15
C GLY A 53 -14.08 -5.86 -10.66
N ASP A 54 -14.87 -5.18 -9.83
CA ASP A 54 -15.42 -3.87 -10.16
C ASP A 54 -14.34 -2.80 -10.13
N LYS A 55 -14.52 -1.76 -10.95
CA LYS A 55 -13.71 -0.56 -10.89
C LYS A 55 -14.00 0.19 -9.59
N TYR A 56 -12.95 0.64 -8.93
CA TYR A 56 -13.05 1.63 -7.87
C TYR A 56 -13.65 2.92 -8.45
N PRO A 57 -14.75 3.44 -7.88
CA PRO A 57 -15.54 4.49 -8.54
C PRO A 57 -14.94 5.90 -8.39
N HIS A 58 -13.91 6.05 -7.56
CA HIS A 58 -13.28 7.33 -7.25
C HIS A 58 -12.06 7.58 -8.14
N SER A 59 -11.81 8.85 -8.47
CA SER A 59 -10.77 9.27 -9.41
C SER A 59 -9.39 9.43 -8.77
N VAL A 60 -9.33 9.35 -7.44
CA VAL A 60 -8.10 9.43 -6.64
C VAL A 60 -7.06 8.40 -7.07
N ARG A 61 -5.82 8.85 -7.25
CA ARG A 61 -4.69 7.97 -7.61
C ARG A 61 -4.05 7.28 -6.42
N VAL A 62 -4.15 7.86 -5.23
CA VAL A 62 -3.64 7.29 -3.98
C VAL A 62 -4.69 7.48 -2.89
N PRO A 63 -5.69 6.58 -2.78
CA PRO A 63 -6.76 6.71 -1.79
C PRO A 63 -6.25 6.71 -0.34
N VAL A 64 -5.11 6.05 -0.09
CA VAL A 64 -4.49 5.94 1.23
C VAL A 64 -2.97 5.91 1.13
N GLU A 65 -2.35 6.69 2.01
CA GLU A 65 -0.94 6.57 2.38
C GLU A 65 -0.87 6.02 3.82
N MET A 66 0.05 5.10 4.07
CA MET A 66 0.40 4.63 5.42
C MET A 66 1.84 5.05 5.73
N ARG A 67 2.09 5.48 6.96
CA ARG A 67 3.42 5.84 7.48
C ARG A 67 3.75 4.94 8.65
N ALA A 68 4.85 4.20 8.55
CA ALA A 68 5.36 3.38 9.63
C ALA A 68 6.57 4.07 10.28
N PHE A 69 6.42 4.51 11.52
CA PHE A 69 7.47 5.23 12.24
C PHE A 69 8.55 4.30 12.77
N GLN A 70 9.78 4.54 12.32
CA GLN A 70 10.95 3.77 12.76
C GLN A 70 11.60 4.45 13.98
N LYS A 71 12.24 3.66 14.85
CA LYS A 71 12.83 4.18 16.10
C LYS A 71 14.02 5.12 15.86
N GLU A 72 14.87 4.78 14.90
CA GLU A 72 16.17 5.45 14.65
C GLU A 72 16.29 6.00 13.22
N TYR A 73 15.26 5.81 12.40
CA TYR A 73 15.26 6.16 10.98
C TYR A 73 14.03 7.01 10.64
N ALA A 74 14.04 7.63 9.46
CA ALA A 74 12.86 8.29 8.93
C ALA A 74 11.68 7.31 8.79
N PRO A 75 10.43 7.79 8.82
CA PRO A 75 9.26 6.95 8.56
C PRO A 75 9.36 6.26 7.21
N ILE A 76 8.89 5.01 7.15
CA ILE A 76 8.66 4.33 5.87
C ILE A 76 7.27 4.70 5.39
N VAL A 77 7.19 5.19 4.15
CA VAL A 77 5.97 5.62 3.48
C VAL A 77 5.51 4.51 2.55
N PHE A 78 4.20 4.26 2.56
CA PHE A 78 3.52 3.29 1.74
C PHE A 78 2.40 4.00 0.98
N MET A 79 2.43 3.96 -0.34
CA MET A 79 1.42 4.60 -1.19
C MET A 79 0.68 3.54 -2.00
N LEU A 80 -0.63 3.42 -1.78
CA LEU A 80 -1.47 2.49 -2.54
C LEU A 80 -1.94 3.18 -3.82
N HIS A 81 -1.34 2.84 -4.95
CA HIS A 81 -1.68 3.43 -6.24
C HIS A 81 -2.88 2.74 -6.88
N VAL A 82 -3.78 3.58 -7.40
CA VAL A 82 -4.94 3.20 -8.21
C VAL A 82 -4.87 3.96 -9.55
N ILE A 83 -5.03 3.23 -10.66
CA ILE A 83 -5.04 3.78 -12.02
C ILE A 83 -6.32 3.32 -12.71
N GLU A 84 -7.12 4.26 -13.21
CA GLU A 84 -8.38 3.99 -13.92
C GLU A 84 -9.37 3.08 -13.16
N GLY A 85 -9.35 3.18 -11.82
CA GLY A 85 -10.20 2.40 -10.91
C GLY A 85 -9.66 1.00 -10.57
N TYR A 86 -8.43 0.68 -10.94
CA TYR A 86 -7.77 -0.58 -10.61
C TYR A 86 -6.52 -0.35 -9.77
N LEU A 87 -6.24 -1.23 -8.81
CA LEU A 87 -4.95 -1.26 -8.12
C LEU A 87 -3.82 -1.34 -9.14
N ASP A 88 -2.74 -0.59 -8.93
CA ASP A 88 -1.55 -0.67 -9.79
C ASP A 88 -0.35 -1.18 -9.00
N GLU A 89 0.00 -0.47 -7.93
CA GLU A 89 1.12 -0.83 -7.07
C GLU A 89 0.91 -0.37 -5.62
N LEU A 90 1.63 -1.02 -4.70
CA LEU A 90 1.98 -0.45 -3.41
C LEU A 90 3.46 -0.05 -3.48
N GLU A 91 3.71 1.25 -3.52
CA GLU A 91 5.05 1.84 -3.51
C GLU A 91 5.50 2.05 -2.06
N ILE A 92 6.75 1.66 -1.76
CA ILE A 92 7.30 1.70 -0.40
C ILE A 92 8.69 2.32 -0.44
N PHE A 93 8.90 3.38 0.33
CA PHE A 93 10.17 4.11 0.37
C PHE A 93 10.40 4.80 1.72
N SER A 94 11.64 5.16 2.03
CA SER A 94 11.94 5.98 3.21
C SER A 94 11.56 7.44 2.95
N ALA A 95 10.92 8.11 3.90
CA ALA A 95 10.53 9.52 3.78
C ALA A 95 11.71 10.49 3.54
N ASP A 96 12.94 10.08 3.89
CA ASP A 96 14.18 10.83 3.62
C ASP A 96 14.95 10.37 2.37
N GLY A 97 14.40 9.41 1.61
CA GLY A 97 15.00 8.84 0.40
C GLY A 97 16.17 7.87 0.65
N SER A 98 16.46 7.52 1.90
CA SER A 98 17.48 6.52 2.21
C SER A 98 17.04 5.10 1.80
N THR A 99 18.03 4.21 1.61
CA THR A 99 17.76 2.83 1.25
C THR A 99 17.03 2.08 2.36
N ILE A 100 15.96 1.38 2.00
CA ILE A 100 15.14 0.61 2.94
C ILE A 100 15.57 -0.85 3.01
N ASN A 101 15.55 -1.43 4.21
CA ASN A 101 15.69 -2.86 4.42
C ASN A 101 14.31 -3.48 4.67
N ALA A 102 13.78 -4.19 3.66
CA ALA A 102 12.45 -4.81 3.68
C ALA A 102 12.23 -5.74 4.88
N ASP A 103 13.28 -6.41 5.35
CA ASP A 103 13.20 -7.37 6.46
C ASP A 103 13.13 -6.69 7.84
N ASN A 104 13.32 -5.36 7.91
CA ASN A 104 13.45 -4.63 9.17
C ASN A 104 12.51 -3.41 9.27
N ILE A 105 11.37 -3.46 8.58
CA ILE A 105 10.34 -2.43 8.71
C ILE A 105 9.50 -2.72 9.96
N SER A 106 9.55 -1.86 10.98
CA SER A 106 8.62 -1.93 12.11
C SER A 106 7.25 -1.40 11.69
N LEU A 107 6.19 -2.13 12.07
CA LEU A 107 4.79 -1.75 11.87
C LEU A 107 4.09 -1.43 13.20
N ASP A 108 4.85 -1.20 14.29
CA ASP A 108 4.28 -1.01 15.65
C ASP A 108 3.57 0.34 15.81
N LYS A 109 3.95 1.33 15.01
CA LYS A 109 3.37 2.67 15.03
C LYS A 109 3.04 3.11 13.60
N LEU A 110 1.77 3.02 13.26
CA LEU A 110 1.22 3.36 11.96
C LEU A 110 0.38 4.65 12.04
N GLU A 111 0.50 5.49 11.03
CA GLU A 111 -0.44 6.58 10.76
C GLU A 111 -0.96 6.44 9.32
N TYR A 112 -2.23 6.82 9.12
CA TYR A 112 -2.87 6.78 7.81
C TYR A 112 -3.26 8.18 7.37
N VAL A 113 -2.94 8.53 6.13
CA VAL A 113 -3.42 9.74 5.47
C VAL A 113 -4.38 9.30 4.37
N ILE A 114 -5.65 9.64 4.53
CA ILE A 114 -6.70 9.33 3.57
C ILE A 114 -6.87 10.53 2.65
N ASP A 115 -6.99 10.28 1.34
CA ASP A 115 -7.30 11.36 0.40
C ASP A 115 -8.69 11.96 0.70
N PRO A 116 -8.84 13.30 0.68
CA PRO A 116 -10.10 13.95 1.01
C PRO A 116 -11.30 13.46 0.19
N GLU A 117 -11.12 13.07 -1.08
CA GLU A 117 -12.19 12.58 -1.97
C GLU A 117 -12.86 11.32 -1.42
N VAL A 118 -12.10 10.47 -0.73
CA VAL A 118 -12.55 9.17 -0.23
C VAL A 118 -12.56 9.09 1.29
N SER A 119 -12.40 10.23 1.95
CA SER A 119 -12.52 10.37 3.40
C SER A 119 -13.98 10.38 3.84
N PHE A 120 -14.29 9.77 4.98
CA PHE A 120 -15.62 9.83 5.58
C PHE A 120 -15.83 11.18 6.30
N GLY A 121 -15.99 12.25 5.52
CA GLY A 121 -16.37 13.59 5.99
C GLY A 121 -15.29 14.66 5.79
N ASN A 122 -15.61 15.64 4.94
CA ASN A 122 -15.17 17.03 5.08
C ASN A 122 -16.18 17.79 5.95
#